data_AF-A0A5D4H461-F1
#
_entry.id   AF-A0A5D4H461-F1
#
_cell.length_a   1.000
_cell.length_b   1.000
_cell.length_c   1.000
_cell.angle_alpha   90.00
_cell.angle_beta   90.00
_cell.angle_gamma   90.00
#
_symmetry.space_group_name_H-M   'P 1'
#
loop_
_entity.id
_entity.type
_entity.pdbx_description
1 polymer ?
#
loop_
_entity_poly.entity_id
_entity_poly.type
_entity_poly.pdbx_seq_one_letter_code
_entity_poly.pdbx_strand_id
1 'polypeptide(L)'
;MKKHIYTGLLLLFGILAGTLTFSSCQKMERPAMGEILPDPEDDGSIRILAVGNSFSEDALKEHLYGLFDAAGIPVTIGNLYIGGGSLKDHWENIEQNRNAYKYQKINRDGELEETEGYTIHRAMADENWTHVSFQQVSQNSGQYDTWQATLTEVFDYVAPRANNPEVKFLLHQTWAYAQNSTHDGFANYDNDQTKMYEAIVDAVNKAKDLVDIDFVVPTGTAIQNVRTSVIGDNVTRDGYHLNSGIGRYTAACAWFEAITGQSVIGNTYKPSGMSGYEAEIAQHAAHTAITTPLEVTDMVDYKDWGGSFEFVDPIYLDFGQSTAVDGWNGITTNAVGFSISNLKDINNEFTGISYTMLERFNGVNTNGVPLANPIIFPIPESVARRSFFGHAFDWGTTPAYEKGVFKLYGLDPEKSYELCYYASREGGDVNVRETAFIAEGANTNTVSVLTSTTPPAHPSVVCSSAGITPNSDGEITITVTAGSNNTHVNKFFYINAVRIRPLN
;
A
#
# COMPACT_ATOMS: atom_id res chain seq x y z
N MET A 1 -33.32 -90.71 -25.79
CA MET A 1 -33.84 -90.75 -27.18
C MET A 1 -35.10 -89.89 -27.21
N LYS A 2 -35.24 -89.03 -28.23
CA LYS A 2 -36.36 -88.10 -28.52
C LYS A 2 -36.28 -86.68 -27.90
N LYS A 3 -35.75 -85.78 -28.75
CA LYS A 3 -36.15 -84.38 -28.88
C LYS A 3 -37.65 -84.30 -29.20
N HIS A 4 -38.35 -83.29 -28.68
CA HIS A 4 -39.38 -82.59 -29.45
C HIS A 4 -39.41 -81.10 -29.09
N ILE A 5 -39.25 -80.32 -30.15
CA ILE A 5 -39.51 -78.88 -30.28
C ILE A 5 -41.01 -78.73 -30.60
N TYR A 6 -41.69 -77.69 -30.09
CA TYR A 6 -42.56 -76.79 -30.88
C TYR A 6 -43.05 -75.60 -30.02
N THR A 7 -42.56 -74.42 -30.42
CA THR A 7 -43.22 -73.10 -30.54
C THR A 7 -44.50 -72.77 -29.76
N GLY A 8 -44.46 -71.62 -29.07
CA GLY A 8 -45.63 -70.84 -28.67
C GLY A 8 -45.24 -69.39 -28.39
N LEU A 9 -45.55 -68.51 -29.35
CA LEU A 9 -45.50 -67.05 -29.30
C LEU A 9 -46.43 -66.52 -28.19
N LEU A 10 -46.01 -65.58 -27.31
CA LEU A 10 -46.89 -64.51 -26.79
C LEU A 10 -46.14 -63.49 -25.88
N LEU A 11 -46.24 -62.22 -26.31
CA LEU A 11 -46.34 -60.94 -25.59
C LEU A 11 -45.47 -60.56 -24.37
N LEU A 12 -44.85 -59.38 -24.55
CA LEU A 12 -44.53 -58.30 -23.61
C LEU A 12 -45.10 -58.41 -22.19
N PHE A 13 -44.19 -58.25 -21.21
CA PHE A 13 -44.40 -57.35 -20.07
C PHE A 13 -43.07 -56.69 -19.70
N GLY A 14 -43.03 -55.36 -19.75
CA GLY A 14 -41.89 -54.57 -19.34
C GLY A 14 -41.79 -54.50 -17.82
N ILE A 15 -40.55 -54.58 -17.32
CA ILE A 15 -40.18 -54.11 -15.99
C ILE A 15 -38.94 -53.24 -16.17
N LEU A 16 -39.12 -51.96 -15.90
CA LEU A 16 -38.10 -50.93 -15.90
C LEU A 16 -37.27 -51.09 -14.62
N ALA A 17 -36.04 -51.60 -14.72
CA ALA A 17 -35.05 -51.53 -13.66
C ALA A 17 -34.05 -50.43 -14.03
N GLY A 18 -34.17 -49.27 -13.38
CA GLY A 18 -33.23 -48.17 -13.52
C GLY A 18 -31.86 -48.56 -13.00
N THR A 19 -30.85 -48.56 -13.87
CA THR A 19 -29.45 -48.64 -13.50
C THR A 19 -28.98 -47.27 -13.03
N LEU A 20 -28.71 -47.16 -11.71
CA LEU A 20 -27.92 -46.08 -11.13
C LEU A 20 -26.49 -46.20 -11.67
N THR A 21 -26.08 -45.28 -12.53
CA THR A 21 -24.69 -45.11 -12.93
C THR A 21 -23.99 -44.27 -11.86
N PHE A 22 -23.11 -44.89 -11.09
CA PHE A 22 -22.09 -44.18 -10.33
C PHE A 22 -21.12 -43.53 -11.33
N SER A 23 -21.09 -42.20 -11.39
CA SER A 23 -20.00 -41.48 -12.06
C SER A 23 -18.71 -41.75 -11.29
N SER A 24 -17.84 -42.55 -11.89
CA SER A 24 -16.45 -42.71 -11.49
C SER A 24 -15.79 -41.34 -11.44
N CYS A 25 -15.22 -40.97 -10.29
CA CYS A 25 -14.27 -39.88 -10.18
C CYS A 25 -13.10 -40.18 -11.12
N GLN A 26 -13.05 -39.53 -12.29
CA GLN A 26 -11.89 -39.62 -13.18
C GLN A 26 -10.78 -38.81 -12.52
N LYS A 27 -9.81 -39.50 -11.93
CA LYS A 27 -8.48 -38.95 -11.66
C LYS A 27 -8.01 -38.27 -12.94
N MET A 28 -7.93 -36.94 -12.97
CA MET A 28 -7.25 -36.24 -14.06
C MET A 28 -5.82 -36.79 -14.11
N GLU A 29 -5.46 -37.44 -15.22
CA GLU A 29 -4.10 -37.92 -15.44
C GLU A 29 -3.13 -36.74 -15.38
N ARG A 30 -2.01 -36.92 -14.68
CA ARG A 30 -0.92 -35.94 -14.61
C ARG A 30 -0.48 -35.62 -16.05
N PRO A 31 -0.51 -34.36 -16.51
CA PRO A 31 0.12 -33.98 -17.76
C PRO A 31 1.59 -34.40 -17.72
N ALA A 32 2.10 -34.98 -18.81
CA ALA A 32 3.50 -35.42 -18.88
C ALA A 32 4.45 -34.22 -18.68
N MET A 33 5.41 -34.36 -17.76
CA MET A 33 6.52 -33.42 -17.57
C MET A 33 7.20 -33.14 -18.91
N GLY A 34 7.11 -31.91 -19.40
CA GLY A 34 7.95 -31.42 -20.49
C GLY A 34 9.38 -31.09 -20.03
N GLU A 35 9.56 -30.85 -18.73
CA GLU A 35 10.85 -30.59 -18.10
C GLU A 35 10.92 -31.42 -16.81
N ILE A 36 11.92 -32.30 -16.71
CA ILE A 36 12.29 -32.92 -15.43
C ILE A 36 13.11 -31.86 -14.70
N LEU A 37 12.45 -31.02 -13.90
CA LEU A 37 13.15 -30.21 -12.92
C LEU A 37 13.66 -31.17 -11.84
N PRO A 38 14.97 -31.15 -11.49
CA PRO A 38 15.46 -31.96 -10.38
C PRO A 38 14.74 -31.54 -9.10
N ASP A 39 14.38 -32.52 -8.26
CA ASP A 39 13.78 -32.22 -6.96
C ASP A 39 14.75 -31.32 -6.16
N PRO A 40 14.31 -30.14 -5.70
CA PRO A 40 15.15 -29.27 -4.91
C PRO A 40 15.48 -29.92 -3.57
N GLU A 41 16.73 -29.79 -3.09
CA GLU A 41 17.15 -30.42 -1.83
C GLU A 41 16.30 -29.93 -0.65
N ASP A 42 15.75 -30.86 0.13
CA ASP A 42 15.09 -30.52 1.38
C ASP A 42 16.13 -30.31 2.48
N ASP A 43 16.40 -29.03 2.76
CA ASP A 43 17.39 -28.57 3.73
C ASP A 43 16.77 -28.01 5.02
N GLY A 44 15.45 -28.20 5.21
CA GLY A 44 14.72 -27.68 6.36
C GLY A 44 14.39 -26.17 6.30
N SER A 45 14.62 -25.49 5.17
CA SER A 45 14.21 -24.09 4.96
C SER A 45 12.69 -23.94 4.77
N ILE A 46 12.16 -22.76 5.13
CA ILE A 46 10.78 -22.40 4.85
C ILE A 46 10.66 -22.01 3.36
N ARG A 47 9.68 -22.59 2.66
CA ARG A 47 9.44 -22.31 1.24
C ARG A 47 7.96 -21.99 1.05
N ILE A 48 7.64 -20.76 0.67
CA ILE A 48 6.28 -20.23 0.62
C ILE A 48 5.87 -19.98 -0.83
N LEU A 49 4.75 -20.50 -1.28
CA LEU A 49 4.14 -20.15 -2.57
C LEU A 49 2.76 -19.52 -2.37
N ALA A 50 2.56 -18.31 -2.90
CA ALA A 50 1.24 -17.73 -3.03
C ALA A 50 0.69 -17.92 -4.46
N VAL A 51 -0.50 -18.51 -4.58
CA VAL A 51 -1.31 -18.45 -5.80
C VAL A 51 -2.26 -17.25 -5.66
N GLY A 52 -1.97 -16.15 -6.35
CA GLY A 52 -2.68 -14.91 -6.10
C GLY A 52 -2.51 -13.84 -7.18
N ASN A 53 -2.36 -12.60 -6.73
CA ASN A 53 -2.47 -11.40 -7.54
C ASN A 53 -1.70 -10.22 -6.90
N SER A 54 -2.12 -8.98 -7.13
CA SER A 54 -1.49 -7.80 -6.52
C SER A 54 -1.59 -7.75 -4.99
N PHE A 55 -2.56 -8.42 -4.37
CA PHE A 55 -2.69 -8.48 -2.91
C PHE A 55 -1.70 -9.46 -2.28
N SER A 56 -1.38 -10.58 -2.94
CA SER A 56 -0.26 -11.42 -2.50
C SER A 56 1.07 -10.70 -2.76
N GLU A 57 1.21 -9.96 -3.86
CA GLU A 57 2.41 -9.13 -4.09
C GLU A 57 2.62 -8.13 -2.94
N ASP A 58 1.58 -7.40 -2.54
CA ASP A 58 1.64 -6.43 -1.43
C ASP A 58 2.07 -7.08 -0.10
N ALA A 59 1.69 -8.32 0.17
CA ALA A 59 2.00 -8.99 1.44
C ALA A 59 3.39 -9.69 1.45
N LEU A 60 3.84 -10.24 0.31
CA LEU A 60 5.02 -11.10 0.28
C LEU A 60 6.28 -10.42 -0.27
N LYS A 61 6.15 -9.54 -1.28
CA LYS A 61 7.28 -9.18 -2.16
C LYS A 61 8.34 -8.29 -1.50
N GLU A 62 7.93 -7.32 -0.68
CA GLU A 62 8.84 -6.24 -0.26
C GLU A 62 9.45 -6.44 1.12
N HIS A 63 8.74 -7.05 2.05
CA HIS A 63 9.11 -6.99 3.47
C HIS A 63 9.19 -8.34 4.17
N LEU A 64 8.53 -9.37 3.65
CA LEU A 64 8.45 -10.67 4.31
C LEU A 64 9.84 -11.31 4.45
N TYR A 65 10.66 -11.30 3.40
CA TYR A 65 12.03 -11.81 3.46
C TYR A 65 12.86 -11.16 4.58
N GLY A 66 12.79 -9.83 4.71
CA GLY A 66 13.54 -9.10 5.74
C GLY A 66 13.16 -9.50 7.17
N LEU A 67 11.89 -9.80 7.42
CA LEU A 67 11.43 -10.30 8.73
C LEU A 67 12.03 -11.69 9.03
N PHE A 68 12.08 -12.58 8.04
CA PHE A 68 12.70 -13.90 8.16
C PHE A 68 14.22 -13.82 8.36
N ASP A 69 14.89 -12.96 7.59
CA ASP A 69 16.34 -12.73 7.68
C ASP A 69 16.74 -12.17 9.06
N ALA A 70 16.02 -11.17 9.57
CA ALA A 70 16.22 -10.64 10.91
C ALA A 70 16.00 -11.67 12.03
N ALA A 71 15.15 -12.68 11.79
CA ALA A 71 14.94 -13.80 12.70
C ALA A 71 15.96 -14.93 12.53
N GLY A 72 16.86 -14.85 11.53
CA GLY A 72 17.82 -15.91 11.20
C GLY A 72 17.16 -17.17 10.65
N ILE A 73 16.01 -17.04 9.98
CA ILE A 73 15.23 -18.17 9.45
C ILE A 73 15.36 -18.17 7.91
N PRO A 74 16.05 -19.16 7.32
CA PRO A 74 16.17 -19.26 5.87
C PRO A 74 14.79 -19.44 5.21
N VAL A 75 14.50 -18.60 4.20
CA VAL A 75 13.23 -18.62 3.48
C VAL A 75 13.42 -18.46 1.97
N THR A 76 12.60 -19.16 1.19
CA THR A 76 12.36 -18.89 -0.24
C THR A 76 10.90 -18.49 -0.41
N ILE A 77 10.63 -17.41 -1.14
CA ILE A 77 9.27 -16.87 -1.29
C ILE A 77 8.91 -16.79 -2.77
N GLY A 78 7.91 -17.57 -3.20
CA GLY A 78 7.29 -17.51 -4.51
C GLY A 78 5.93 -16.80 -4.46
N ASN A 79 5.68 -15.89 -5.39
CA ASN A 79 4.37 -15.33 -5.67
C ASN A 79 4.02 -15.55 -7.14
N LEU A 80 2.96 -16.33 -7.37
CA LEU A 80 2.42 -16.56 -8.70
C LEU A 80 1.38 -15.48 -8.99
N TYR A 81 1.83 -14.41 -9.65
CA TYR A 81 1.08 -13.18 -9.85
C TYR A 81 0.32 -13.19 -11.19
N ILE A 82 -0.96 -12.84 -11.13
CA ILE A 82 -1.72 -12.32 -12.28
C ILE A 82 -2.58 -11.14 -11.80
N GLY A 83 -2.55 -10.02 -12.54
CA GLY A 83 -3.29 -8.81 -12.17
C GLY A 83 -4.79 -9.08 -12.08
N GLY A 84 -5.40 -8.80 -10.93
CA GLY A 84 -6.83 -9.01 -10.69
C GLY A 84 -7.29 -10.48 -10.70
N GLY A 85 -6.36 -11.44 -10.58
CA GLY A 85 -6.69 -12.87 -10.61
C GLY A 85 -7.67 -13.28 -9.52
N SER A 86 -8.82 -13.81 -9.91
CA SER A 86 -9.80 -14.48 -9.06
C SER A 86 -9.55 -15.98 -8.98
N LEU A 87 -10.17 -16.67 -8.01
CA LEU A 87 -10.15 -18.14 -7.96
C LEU A 87 -10.67 -18.75 -9.27
N LYS A 88 -11.67 -18.12 -9.90
CA LYS A 88 -12.18 -18.51 -11.21
C LYS A 88 -11.12 -18.40 -12.30
N ASP A 89 -10.38 -17.30 -12.35
CA ASP A 89 -9.30 -17.15 -13.33
C ASP A 89 -8.19 -18.19 -13.10
N HIS A 90 -7.87 -18.50 -11.83
CA HIS A 90 -6.93 -19.55 -11.49
C HIS A 90 -7.38 -20.92 -12.00
N TRP A 91 -8.66 -21.26 -11.82
CA TRP A 91 -9.23 -22.49 -12.34
C TRP A 91 -9.22 -22.55 -13.88
N GLU A 92 -9.66 -21.49 -14.56
CA GLU A 92 -9.65 -21.44 -16.03
C GLU A 92 -8.23 -21.58 -16.61
N ASN A 93 -7.23 -21.00 -15.92
CA ASN A 93 -5.82 -21.15 -16.27
C ASN A 93 -5.31 -22.57 -16.02
N ILE A 94 -5.78 -23.24 -14.97
CA ILE A 94 -5.48 -24.65 -14.66
C ILE A 94 -6.02 -25.56 -15.76
N GLU A 95 -7.30 -25.44 -16.12
CA GLU A 95 -7.97 -26.31 -17.11
C GLU A 95 -7.26 -26.28 -18.46
N GLN A 96 -6.68 -25.14 -18.80
CA GLN A 96 -6.05 -24.89 -20.09
C GLN A 96 -4.51 -24.92 -20.01
N ASN A 97 -3.94 -25.20 -18.82
CA ASN A 97 -2.51 -25.12 -18.53
C ASN A 97 -1.85 -23.84 -19.10
N ARG A 98 -2.52 -22.70 -18.91
CA ARG A 98 -2.09 -21.41 -19.48
C ARG A 98 -0.85 -20.89 -18.78
N ASN A 99 0.07 -20.34 -19.58
CA ASN A 99 1.24 -19.59 -19.13
C ASN A 99 0.88 -18.13 -18.81
N ALA A 100 -0.09 -17.95 -17.92
CA ALA A 100 -0.75 -16.65 -17.68
C ALA A 100 -0.08 -15.80 -16.58
N TYR A 101 0.91 -16.34 -15.89
CA TYR A 101 1.42 -15.75 -14.65
C TYR A 101 2.81 -15.12 -14.84
N LYS A 102 3.03 -14.03 -14.11
CA LYS A 102 4.38 -13.58 -13.74
C LYS A 102 4.75 -14.28 -12.45
N TYR A 103 5.80 -15.09 -12.45
CA TYR A 103 6.32 -15.73 -11.26
C TYR A 103 7.39 -14.86 -10.63
N GLN A 104 7.17 -14.45 -9.39
CA GLN A 104 8.10 -13.62 -8.62
C GLN A 104 8.71 -14.49 -7.53
N LYS A 105 10.02 -14.68 -7.52
CA LYS A 105 10.72 -15.54 -6.56
C LYS A 105 11.80 -14.75 -5.85
N ILE A 106 11.73 -14.71 -4.53
CA ILE A 106 12.81 -14.24 -3.66
C ILE A 106 13.57 -15.48 -3.22
N ASN A 107 14.84 -15.57 -3.63
CA ASN A 107 15.70 -16.68 -3.25
C ASN A 107 16.21 -16.52 -1.80
N ARG A 108 17.01 -17.47 -1.33
CA ARG A 108 17.52 -17.49 0.05
C ARG A 108 18.47 -16.34 0.38
N ASP A 109 19.10 -15.78 -0.63
CA ASP A 109 20.00 -14.63 -0.50
C ASP A 109 19.23 -13.29 -0.57
N GLY A 110 17.89 -13.35 -0.68
CA GLY A 110 17.02 -12.18 -0.71
C GLY A 110 16.91 -11.55 -2.09
N GLU A 111 17.43 -12.20 -3.13
CA GLU A 111 17.40 -11.69 -4.49
C GLU A 111 16.05 -12.02 -5.15
N LEU A 112 15.43 -11.00 -5.74
CA LEU A 112 14.18 -11.12 -6.47
C LEU A 112 14.44 -11.44 -7.95
N GLU A 113 13.86 -12.53 -8.42
CA GLU A 113 13.75 -12.89 -9.84
C GLU A 113 12.28 -12.84 -10.28
N GLU A 114 12.02 -12.30 -11.48
CA GLU A 114 10.68 -12.27 -12.08
C GLU A 114 10.71 -12.97 -13.45
N THR A 115 9.84 -13.95 -13.63
CA THR A 115 9.73 -14.73 -14.87
C THR A 115 8.30 -14.69 -15.42
N GLU A 116 8.14 -14.16 -16.62
CA GLU A 116 6.85 -14.14 -17.32
C GLU A 116 6.51 -15.50 -17.93
N GLY A 117 5.23 -15.72 -18.23
CA GLY A 117 4.80 -16.93 -18.93
C GLY A 117 4.93 -18.19 -18.08
N TYR A 118 4.63 -18.10 -16.79
CA TYR A 118 4.63 -19.23 -15.87
C TYR A 118 3.25 -19.89 -15.79
N THR A 119 3.22 -21.17 -15.40
CA THR A 119 1.99 -21.93 -15.12
C THR A 119 1.95 -22.32 -13.65
N ILE A 120 0.76 -22.59 -13.10
CA ILE A 120 0.63 -23.17 -11.75
C ILE A 120 1.38 -24.50 -11.66
N HIS A 121 1.37 -25.31 -12.72
CA HIS A 121 2.11 -26.56 -12.77
C HIS A 121 3.61 -26.37 -12.58
N ARG A 122 4.23 -25.41 -13.28
CA ARG A 122 5.66 -25.10 -13.15
C ARG A 122 5.97 -24.57 -11.75
N ALA A 123 5.13 -23.68 -11.21
CA ALA A 123 5.30 -23.15 -9.85
C ALA A 123 5.28 -24.25 -8.80
N MET A 124 4.38 -25.23 -8.90
CA MET A 124 4.33 -26.35 -7.95
C MET A 124 5.53 -27.29 -8.04
N ALA A 125 6.17 -27.38 -9.21
CA ALA A 125 7.37 -28.19 -9.41
C ALA A 125 8.69 -27.44 -9.08
N ASP A 126 8.61 -26.14 -8.84
CA ASP A 126 9.78 -25.26 -8.69
C ASP A 126 10.52 -25.46 -7.36
N GLU A 127 9.78 -25.72 -6.28
CA GLU A 127 10.29 -25.91 -4.92
C GLU A 127 9.51 -27.00 -4.19
N ASN A 128 10.13 -27.59 -3.16
CA ASN A 128 9.45 -28.44 -2.19
C ASN A 128 8.70 -27.58 -1.17
N TRP A 129 7.70 -26.83 -1.66
CA TRP A 129 6.95 -25.84 -0.89
C TRP A 129 6.52 -26.38 0.47
N THR A 130 6.85 -25.66 1.54
CA THR A 130 6.39 -25.98 2.90
C THR A 130 5.05 -25.31 3.18
N HIS A 131 4.74 -24.23 2.48
CA HIS A 131 3.50 -23.46 2.62
C HIS A 131 2.97 -23.07 1.26
N VAL A 132 1.69 -23.33 0.97
CA VAL A 132 1.02 -22.91 -0.26
C VAL A 132 -0.29 -22.19 0.08
N SER A 133 -0.45 -20.96 -0.41
CA SER A 133 -1.62 -20.13 -0.10
C SER A 133 -2.56 -19.90 -1.26
N PHE A 134 -3.83 -19.76 -0.94
CA PHE A 134 -4.89 -19.32 -1.86
C PHE A 134 -5.56 -18.04 -1.35
N GLN A 135 -6.05 -17.24 -2.29
CA GLN A 135 -6.88 -16.08 -2.00
C GLN A 135 -7.89 -15.82 -3.12
N GLN A 136 -8.93 -15.06 -2.81
CA GLN A 136 -9.87 -14.53 -3.80
C GLN A 136 -9.41 -13.14 -4.28
N VAL A 137 -9.94 -12.71 -5.43
CA VAL A 137 -9.83 -11.32 -5.89
C VAL A 137 -10.60 -10.39 -4.93
N SER A 138 -10.08 -9.19 -4.70
CA SER A 138 -10.53 -8.33 -3.60
C SER A 138 -12.01 -7.93 -3.66
N GLN A 139 -12.58 -7.63 -4.83
CA GLN A 139 -14.02 -7.31 -4.93
C GLN A 139 -14.95 -8.48 -4.58
N ASN A 140 -14.46 -9.71 -4.65
CA ASN A 140 -15.21 -10.94 -4.35
C ASN A 140 -14.80 -11.56 -3.01
N SER A 141 -13.80 -11.00 -2.33
CA SER A 141 -13.18 -11.61 -1.14
C SER A 141 -14.16 -11.84 0.02
N GLY A 142 -15.19 -11.00 0.18
CA GLY A 142 -16.29 -11.18 1.13
C GLY A 142 -17.53 -11.88 0.58
N GLN A 143 -17.47 -12.45 -0.63
CA GLN A 143 -18.60 -13.17 -1.24
C GLN A 143 -18.36 -14.68 -1.18
N TYR A 144 -18.83 -15.31 -0.10
CA TYR A 144 -18.64 -16.75 0.14
C TYR A 144 -19.01 -17.65 -1.05
N ASP A 145 -20.09 -17.35 -1.77
CA ASP A 145 -20.52 -18.14 -2.93
C ASP A 145 -19.43 -18.24 -4.02
N THR A 146 -18.58 -17.22 -4.15
CA THR A 146 -17.46 -17.22 -5.11
C THR A 146 -16.29 -18.10 -4.65
N TRP A 147 -16.15 -18.32 -3.33
CA TRP A 147 -15.21 -19.29 -2.78
C TRP A 147 -15.75 -20.71 -2.97
N GLN A 148 -17.01 -20.93 -2.59
CA GLN A 148 -17.68 -22.23 -2.74
C GLN A 148 -17.69 -22.72 -4.19
N ALA A 149 -17.82 -21.81 -5.16
CA ALA A 149 -17.90 -22.15 -6.56
C ALA A 149 -16.56 -22.56 -7.20
N THR A 150 -15.40 -22.35 -6.56
CA THR A 150 -14.11 -22.56 -7.26
C THR A 150 -12.91 -22.98 -6.39
N LEU A 151 -12.95 -22.76 -5.07
CA LEU A 151 -11.80 -23.07 -4.22
C LEU A 151 -11.44 -24.57 -4.26
N THR A 152 -12.45 -25.44 -4.24
CA THR A 152 -12.25 -26.90 -4.27
C THR A 152 -11.56 -27.35 -5.55
N GLU A 153 -11.94 -26.82 -6.71
CA GLU A 153 -11.35 -27.18 -8.00
C GLU A 153 -9.88 -26.77 -8.10
N VAL A 154 -9.55 -25.55 -7.63
CA VAL A 154 -8.16 -25.07 -7.59
C VAL A 154 -7.34 -25.92 -6.61
N PHE A 155 -7.87 -26.20 -5.43
CA PHE A 155 -7.19 -27.00 -4.40
C PHE A 155 -6.94 -28.43 -4.87
N ASP A 156 -7.94 -29.12 -5.42
CA ASP A 156 -7.84 -30.50 -5.90
C ASP A 156 -6.82 -30.66 -7.03
N TYR A 157 -6.55 -29.57 -7.77
CA TYR A 157 -5.45 -29.53 -8.71
C TYR A 157 -4.10 -29.30 -8.02
N VAL A 158 -4.01 -28.33 -7.12
CA VAL A 158 -2.74 -27.90 -6.51
C VAL A 158 -2.21 -28.91 -5.49
N ALA A 159 -3.05 -29.37 -4.56
CA ALA A 159 -2.60 -30.17 -3.42
C ALA A 159 -1.91 -31.49 -3.80
N PRO A 160 -2.41 -32.31 -4.75
CA PRO A 160 -1.73 -33.54 -5.16
C PRO A 160 -0.41 -33.35 -5.92
N ARG A 161 -0.03 -32.09 -6.21
CA ARG A 161 1.21 -31.70 -6.91
C ARG A 161 2.26 -31.14 -5.96
N ALA A 162 1.95 -30.99 -4.67
CA ALA A 162 2.97 -30.65 -3.70
C ALA A 162 3.91 -31.84 -3.50
N ASN A 163 5.20 -31.64 -3.77
CA ASN A 163 6.22 -32.67 -3.61
C ASN A 163 6.58 -32.91 -2.13
N ASN A 164 6.35 -31.91 -1.27
CA ASN A 164 6.54 -32.04 0.17
C ASN A 164 5.31 -32.70 0.80
N PRO A 165 5.45 -33.89 1.44
CA PRO A 165 4.34 -34.56 2.11
C PRO A 165 3.84 -33.84 3.38
N GLU A 166 4.62 -32.91 3.92
CA GLU A 166 4.29 -32.07 5.09
C GLU A 166 3.93 -30.64 4.70
N VAL A 167 3.61 -30.40 3.41
CA VAL A 167 3.14 -29.08 2.95
C VAL A 167 1.92 -28.64 3.77
N LYS A 168 1.89 -27.36 4.12
CA LYS A 168 0.73 -26.72 4.73
C LYS A 168 0.00 -25.88 3.69
N PHE A 169 -1.32 -26.02 3.64
CA PHE A 169 -2.18 -25.20 2.79
C PHE A 169 -2.87 -24.14 3.64
N LEU A 170 -2.87 -22.91 3.14
CA LEU A 170 -3.41 -21.76 3.88
C LEU A 170 -4.33 -20.89 3.02
N LEU A 171 -5.24 -20.19 3.68
CA LEU A 171 -5.98 -19.08 3.06
C LEU A 171 -5.38 -17.75 3.50
N HIS A 172 -5.13 -16.86 2.55
CA HIS A 172 -4.77 -15.48 2.84
C HIS A 172 -6.05 -14.64 2.94
N GLN A 173 -6.44 -14.29 4.17
CA GLN A 173 -7.54 -13.38 4.45
C GLN A 173 -7.09 -11.96 4.10
N THR A 174 -7.53 -11.44 2.95
CA THR A 174 -7.21 -10.10 2.48
C THR A 174 -7.94 -9.01 3.26
N TRP A 175 -7.71 -7.73 2.95
CA TRP A 175 -8.25 -6.57 3.66
C TRP A 175 -9.41 -5.89 2.93
N ALA A 176 -10.23 -5.17 3.70
CA ALA A 176 -11.23 -4.26 3.18
C ALA A 176 -10.60 -3.00 2.54
N TYR A 177 -11.30 -2.39 1.60
CA TYR A 177 -10.89 -1.15 0.96
C TYR A 177 -10.92 0.05 1.93
N ALA A 178 -10.27 1.15 1.54
CA ALA A 178 -10.38 2.41 2.26
C ALA A 178 -11.82 2.94 2.24
N GLN A 179 -12.23 3.67 3.28
CA GLN A 179 -13.55 4.29 3.43
C GLN A 179 -13.90 5.20 2.25
N ASN A 180 -12.90 5.86 1.68
CA ASN A 180 -13.06 6.76 0.52
C ASN A 180 -12.75 6.08 -0.83
N SER A 181 -12.63 4.75 -0.87
CA SER A 181 -12.31 4.03 -2.09
C SER A 181 -13.37 4.26 -3.16
N THR A 182 -12.92 4.56 -4.37
CA THR A 182 -13.79 4.70 -5.56
C THR A 182 -13.77 3.46 -6.44
N HIS A 183 -13.23 2.33 -5.94
CA HIS A 183 -13.16 1.10 -6.70
C HIS A 183 -14.58 0.52 -6.88
N ASP A 184 -15.03 0.27 -8.11
CA ASP A 184 -16.40 -0.16 -8.40
C ASP A 184 -16.85 -1.41 -7.63
N GLY A 185 -15.92 -2.34 -7.41
CA GLY A 185 -16.13 -3.54 -6.58
C GLY A 185 -16.50 -3.26 -5.12
N PHE A 186 -16.31 -2.04 -4.61
CA PHE A 186 -16.70 -1.66 -3.25
C PHE A 186 -18.23 -1.58 -3.10
N ALA A 187 -18.95 -1.35 -4.20
CA ALA A 187 -20.41 -1.33 -4.23
C ALA A 187 -21.02 -2.68 -3.83
N ASN A 188 -20.28 -3.79 -3.95
CA ASN A 188 -20.67 -5.10 -3.43
C ASN A 188 -20.90 -5.10 -1.91
N TYR A 189 -20.31 -4.13 -1.22
CA TYR A 189 -20.32 -3.97 0.23
C TYR A 189 -20.91 -2.59 0.63
N ASP A 190 -21.81 -2.05 -0.19
CA ASP A 190 -22.46 -0.73 -0.01
C ASP A 190 -21.48 0.45 0.09
N ASN A 191 -20.24 0.29 -0.39
CA ASN A 191 -19.14 1.22 -0.17
C ASN A 191 -18.84 1.46 1.33
N ASP A 192 -19.00 0.43 2.15
CA ASP A 192 -18.74 0.47 3.59
C ASP A 192 -17.57 -0.46 3.96
N GLN A 193 -16.55 0.12 4.57
CA GLN A 193 -15.30 -0.60 4.93
C GLN A 193 -15.56 -1.69 5.97
N THR A 194 -16.38 -1.40 6.99
CA THR A 194 -16.68 -2.34 8.06
C THR A 194 -17.47 -3.51 7.51
N LYS A 195 -18.49 -3.25 6.68
CA LYS A 195 -19.28 -4.29 6.01
C LYS A 195 -18.40 -5.17 5.13
N MET A 196 -17.47 -4.59 4.37
CA MET A 196 -16.52 -5.35 3.56
C MET A 196 -15.61 -6.22 4.42
N TYR A 197 -15.05 -5.67 5.50
CA TYR A 197 -14.19 -6.41 6.43
C TYR A 197 -14.90 -7.61 7.04
N GLU A 198 -16.08 -7.39 7.61
CA GLU A 198 -16.89 -8.45 8.24
C GLU A 198 -17.26 -9.54 7.23
N ALA A 199 -17.63 -9.15 6.00
CA ALA A 199 -17.92 -10.09 4.94
C ALA A 199 -16.71 -10.94 4.53
N ILE A 200 -15.51 -10.34 4.47
CA ILE A 200 -14.26 -11.06 4.18
C ILE A 200 -13.96 -12.08 5.28
N VAL A 201 -14.01 -11.67 6.55
CA VAL A 201 -13.75 -12.56 7.67
C VAL A 201 -14.72 -13.73 7.67
N ASP A 202 -16.02 -13.48 7.49
CA ASP A 202 -17.05 -14.52 7.43
C ASP A 202 -16.83 -15.47 6.24
N ALA A 203 -16.59 -14.93 5.04
CA ALA A 203 -16.40 -15.73 3.84
C ALA A 203 -15.16 -16.63 3.95
N VAL A 204 -14.02 -16.10 4.40
CA VAL A 204 -12.78 -16.88 4.55
C VAL A 204 -12.90 -17.91 5.66
N ASN A 205 -13.53 -17.55 6.79
CA ASN A 205 -13.73 -18.47 7.90
C ASN A 205 -14.66 -19.65 7.55
N LYS A 206 -15.59 -19.47 6.61
CA LYS A 206 -16.38 -20.57 6.03
C LYS A 206 -15.63 -21.32 4.94
N ALA A 207 -14.89 -20.61 4.09
CA ALA A 207 -14.19 -21.19 2.95
C ALA A 207 -13.08 -22.17 3.36
N LYS A 208 -12.45 -21.96 4.53
CA LYS A 208 -11.43 -22.87 5.07
C LYS A 208 -11.94 -24.30 5.31
N ASP A 209 -13.25 -24.48 5.48
CA ASP A 209 -13.87 -25.79 5.71
C ASP A 209 -14.27 -26.50 4.39
N LEU A 210 -14.09 -25.85 3.23
CA LEU A 210 -14.37 -26.43 1.91
C LEU A 210 -13.28 -27.40 1.44
N VAL A 211 -12.05 -27.23 1.93
CA VAL A 211 -10.85 -27.98 1.54
C VAL A 211 -9.92 -28.13 2.77
N ASP A 212 -8.88 -28.94 2.67
CA ASP A 212 -7.96 -29.18 3.80
C ASP A 212 -7.00 -27.99 3.97
N ILE A 213 -7.36 -27.06 4.84
CA ILE A 213 -6.60 -25.85 5.17
C ILE A 213 -6.05 -25.96 6.60
N ASP A 214 -4.74 -25.81 6.75
CA ASP A 214 -4.06 -25.85 8.04
C ASP A 214 -4.35 -24.60 8.88
N PHE A 215 -4.28 -23.42 8.27
CA PHE A 215 -4.57 -22.15 8.93
C PHE A 215 -4.88 -21.00 7.96
N VAL A 216 -5.36 -19.90 8.51
CA VAL A 216 -5.64 -18.65 7.79
C VAL A 216 -4.61 -17.62 8.21
N VAL A 217 -4.06 -16.87 7.25
CA VAL A 217 -3.24 -15.68 7.53
C VAL A 217 -4.18 -14.47 7.64
N PRO A 218 -4.38 -13.88 8.84
CA PRO A 218 -5.42 -12.88 9.10
C PRO A 218 -4.97 -11.46 8.74
N THR A 219 -4.46 -11.26 7.51
CA THR A 219 -3.96 -9.96 7.07
C THR A 219 -5.05 -8.88 7.10
N GLY A 220 -6.28 -9.23 6.72
CA GLY A 220 -7.43 -8.33 6.77
C GLY A 220 -7.67 -7.75 8.14
N THR A 221 -7.67 -8.60 9.17
CA THR A 221 -7.76 -8.18 10.57
C THR A 221 -6.56 -7.36 11.00
N ALA A 222 -5.33 -7.72 10.62
CA ALA A 222 -4.14 -6.93 10.95
C ALA A 222 -4.22 -5.50 10.39
N ILE A 223 -4.65 -5.35 9.14
CA ILE A 223 -4.87 -4.04 8.52
C ILE A 223 -6.01 -3.28 9.22
N GLN A 224 -7.09 -3.97 9.60
CA GLN A 224 -8.20 -3.34 10.32
C GLN A 224 -7.79 -2.89 11.73
N ASN A 225 -6.90 -3.62 12.42
CA ASN A 225 -6.32 -3.21 13.69
C ASN A 225 -5.49 -1.93 13.51
N VAL A 226 -4.60 -1.85 12.50
CA VAL A 226 -3.83 -0.62 12.21
C VAL A 226 -4.75 0.58 11.99
N ARG A 227 -5.88 0.40 11.30
CA ARG A 227 -6.85 1.49 11.06
C ARG A 227 -7.46 2.07 12.34
N THR A 228 -7.45 1.32 13.43
CA THR A 228 -7.93 1.83 14.73
C THR A 228 -6.89 2.64 15.49
N SER A 229 -5.62 2.58 15.08
CA SER A 229 -4.52 3.40 15.61
C SER A 229 -4.54 4.81 15.01
N VAL A 230 -3.58 5.61 15.42
CA VAL A 230 -3.32 6.97 14.93
C VAL A 230 -3.02 7.04 13.43
N ILE A 231 -2.63 5.91 12.82
CA ILE A 231 -2.43 5.79 11.37
C ILE A 231 -3.75 6.05 10.63
N GLY A 232 -4.88 5.64 11.24
CA GLY A 232 -6.20 5.71 10.63
C GLY A 232 -6.26 4.93 9.31
N ASP A 233 -7.12 5.38 8.40
CA ASP A 233 -7.33 4.71 7.11
C ASP A 233 -6.25 4.99 6.05
N ASN A 234 -5.04 5.39 6.48
CA ASN A 234 -3.90 5.69 5.61
C ASN A 234 -2.98 4.47 5.40
N VAL A 235 -3.58 3.33 5.07
CA VAL A 235 -2.89 2.05 4.86
C VAL A 235 -2.87 1.62 3.40
N THR A 236 -3.61 2.32 2.53
CA THR A 236 -3.70 2.05 1.09
C THR A 236 -3.10 3.17 0.25
N ARG A 237 -2.63 2.85 -0.97
CA ARG A 237 -2.06 3.84 -1.92
C ARG A 237 -3.07 4.39 -2.93
N ASP A 238 -4.12 3.63 -3.20
CA ASP A 238 -5.11 3.90 -4.26
C ASP A 238 -6.53 3.54 -3.82
N GLY A 239 -6.76 3.43 -2.51
CA GLY A 239 -8.04 3.07 -1.91
C GLY A 239 -8.28 1.56 -1.77
N TYR A 240 -7.41 0.69 -2.29
CA TYR A 240 -7.58 -0.76 -2.13
C TYR A 240 -6.27 -1.55 -2.03
N HIS A 241 -5.22 -1.18 -2.75
CA HIS A 241 -3.91 -1.79 -2.56
C HIS A 241 -3.14 -1.13 -1.42
N LEU A 242 -2.31 -1.90 -0.71
CA LEU A 242 -1.54 -1.39 0.43
C LEU A 242 -0.49 -0.37 -0.01
N ASN A 243 -0.24 0.64 0.82
CA ASN A 243 0.88 1.55 0.59
C ASN A 243 2.22 0.84 0.85
N SER A 244 3.28 1.34 0.22
CA SER A 244 4.65 0.81 0.37
C SER A 244 5.27 1.07 1.76
N GLY A 245 4.51 1.65 2.69
CA GLY A 245 4.92 1.87 4.07
C GLY A 245 4.25 0.85 4.99
N ILE A 246 3.51 1.37 5.97
CA ILE A 246 2.94 0.55 7.05
C ILE A 246 1.95 -0.52 6.56
N GLY A 247 1.24 -0.29 5.46
CA GLY A 247 0.28 -1.24 4.91
C GLY A 247 0.96 -2.58 4.57
N ARG A 248 1.90 -2.56 3.63
CA ARG A 248 2.62 -3.78 3.22
C ARG A 248 3.43 -4.40 4.36
N TYR A 249 4.01 -3.58 5.25
CA TYR A 249 4.78 -4.11 6.37
C TYR A 249 3.90 -4.87 7.37
N THR A 250 2.71 -4.34 7.69
CA THR A 250 1.73 -5.02 8.55
C THR A 250 1.32 -6.36 7.96
N ALA A 251 1.10 -6.43 6.64
CA ALA A 251 0.79 -7.67 5.96
C ALA A 251 1.94 -8.68 6.07
N ALA A 252 3.17 -8.25 5.81
CA ALA A 252 4.35 -9.10 5.98
C ALA A 252 4.51 -9.59 7.43
N CYS A 253 4.22 -8.75 8.43
CA CYS A 253 4.25 -9.12 9.84
C CYS A 253 3.25 -10.23 10.17
N ALA A 254 2.02 -10.14 9.66
CA ALA A 254 0.99 -11.16 9.85
C ALA A 254 1.39 -12.49 9.20
N TRP A 255 1.97 -12.44 8.00
CA TRP A 255 2.50 -13.60 7.29
C TRP A 255 3.65 -14.28 8.04
N PHE A 256 4.63 -13.51 8.52
CA PHE A 256 5.76 -14.02 9.29
C PHE A 256 5.30 -14.78 10.52
N GLU A 257 4.43 -14.17 11.34
CA GLU A 257 3.99 -14.78 12.60
C GLU A 257 3.07 -15.99 12.35
N ALA A 258 2.16 -15.92 11.37
CA ALA A 258 1.30 -17.06 11.01
C ALA A 258 2.12 -18.29 10.58
N ILE A 259 3.20 -18.09 9.84
CA ILE A 259 4.03 -19.19 9.31
C ILE A 259 4.96 -19.74 10.39
N THR A 260 5.61 -18.87 11.15
CA THR A 260 6.65 -19.28 12.09
C THR A 260 6.11 -19.66 13.47
N GLY A 261 4.93 -19.14 13.84
CA GLY A 261 4.42 -19.16 15.20
C GLY A 261 5.25 -18.31 16.19
N GLN A 262 6.26 -17.57 15.70
CA GLN A 262 7.06 -16.65 16.51
C GLN A 262 6.40 -15.27 16.50
N SER A 263 6.25 -14.66 17.68
CA SER A 263 5.73 -13.31 17.77
C SER A 263 6.58 -12.35 16.93
N VAL A 264 5.93 -11.55 16.09
CA VAL A 264 6.59 -10.54 15.28
C VAL A 264 6.99 -9.30 16.09
N ILE A 265 6.43 -9.13 17.29
CA ILE A 265 6.78 -8.02 18.19
C ILE A 265 8.25 -8.13 18.59
N GLY A 266 9.01 -7.07 18.33
CA GLY A 266 10.44 -7.01 18.59
C GLY A 266 11.31 -7.56 17.45
N ASN A 267 10.73 -7.94 16.31
CA ASN A 267 11.51 -8.23 15.11
C ASN A 267 12.30 -6.97 14.70
N THR A 268 13.61 -7.11 14.48
CA THR A 268 14.51 -5.98 14.24
C THR A 268 14.47 -5.43 12.82
N TYR A 269 13.87 -6.15 11.88
CA TYR A 269 13.66 -5.65 10.53
C TYR A 269 12.53 -4.63 10.48
N LYS A 270 12.81 -3.46 9.89
CA LYS A 270 11.80 -2.47 9.50
C LYS A 270 12.12 -1.91 8.11
N PRO A 271 11.12 -1.51 7.32
CA PRO A 271 11.34 -0.86 6.03
C PRO A 271 12.17 0.42 6.16
N SER A 272 12.99 0.69 5.15
CA SER A 272 13.73 1.97 5.07
C SER A 272 12.76 3.15 5.06
N GLY A 273 13.04 4.19 5.84
CA GLY A 273 12.17 5.37 5.99
C GLY A 273 10.95 5.18 6.91
N MET A 274 10.68 3.96 7.39
CA MET A 274 9.67 3.73 8.43
C MET A 274 10.21 4.09 9.81
N SER A 275 9.40 4.79 10.60
CA SER A 275 9.74 5.12 12.00
C SER A 275 9.71 3.85 12.88
N GLY A 276 10.34 3.92 14.07
CA GLY A 276 10.22 2.82 15.04
C GLY A 276 8.77 2.62 15.50
N TYR A 277 8.02 3.70 15.67
CA TYR A 277 6.66 3.68 16.15
C TYR A 277 5.66 3.09 15.14
N GLU A 278 5.78 3.40 13.84
CA GLU A 278 5.02 2.71 12.78
C GLU A 278 5.28 1.21 12.78
N ALA A 279 6.54 0.80 12.95
CA ALA A 279 6.91 -0.60 12.98
C ALA A 279 6.30 -1.29 14.21
N GLU A 280 6.34 -0.65 15.38
CA GLU A 280 5.71 -1.12 16.61
C GLU A 280 4.19 -1.30 16.45
N ILE A 281 3.49 -0.29 15.91
CA ILE A 281 2.06 -0.36 15.59
C ILE A 281 1.77 -1.55 14.68
N ALA A 282 2.50 -1.69 13.58
CA ALA A 282 2.31 -2.77 12.62
C ALA A 282 2.54 -4.16 13.23
N GLN A 283 3.61 -4.31 14.02
CA GLN A 283 3.94 -5.57 14.71
C GLN A 283 2.86 -5.94 15.73
N HIS A 284 2.42 -5.00 16.56
CA HIS A 284 1.34 -5.24 17.52
C HIS A 284 -0.01 -5.50 16.85
N ALA A 285 -0.33 -4.79 15.75
CA ALA A 285 -1.55 -5.01 15.00
C ALA A 285 -1.57 -6.39 14.33
N ALA A 286 -0.45 -6.84 13.79
CA ALA A 286 -0.29 -8.18 13.24
C ALA A 286 -0.38 -9.26 14.32
N HIS A 287 0.35 -9.11 15.43
CA HIS A 287 0.32 -10.06 16.55
C HIS A 287 -1.09 -10.22 17.14
N THR A 288 -1.80 -9.11 17.35
CA THR A 288 -3.19 -9.14 17.86
C THR A 288 -4.15 -9.77 16.86
N ALA A 289 -3.93 -9.60 15.55
CA ALA A 289 -4.70 -10.31 14.53
C ALA A 289 -4.42 -11.82 14.52
N ILE A 290 -3.22 -12.26 14.87
CA ILE A 290 -2.92 -13.70 15.03
C ILE A 290 -3.66 -14.28 16.24
N THR A 291 -3.69 -13.56 17.36
CA THR A 291 -4.38 -14.04 18.58
C THR A 291 -5.90 -13.88 18.53
N THR A 292 -6.39 -12.91 17.76
CA THR A 292 -7.81 -12.56 17.63
C THR A 292 -8.17 -12.36 16.14
N PRO A 293 -8.19 -13.43 15.32
CA PRO A 293 -8.22 -13.32 13.85
C PRO A 293 -9.60 -13.03 13.22
N LEU A 294 -10.66 -12.96 14.03
CA LEU A 294 -12.04 -12.84 13.54
C LEU A 294 -12.71 -11.51 13.89
N GLU A 295 -12.02 -10.64 14.64
CA GLU A 295 -12.58 -9.36 15.07
C GLU A 295 -11.48 -8.30 15.20
N VAL A 296 -11.87 -7.04 15.11
CA VAL A 296 -10.94 -5.92 15.23
C VAL A 296 -10.52 -5.76 16.68
N THR A 297 -9.22 -5.71 16.93
CA THR A 297 -8.66 -5.29 18.21
C THR A 297 -8.35 -3.80 18.15
N ASP A 298 -8.95 -3.03 19.06
CA ASP A 298 -8.71 -1.60 19.15
C ASP A 298 -7.29 -1.32 19.66
N MET A 299 -6.50 -0.60 18.87
CA MET A 299 -5.11 -0.25 19.17
C MET A 299 -5.05 0.93 20.15
N VAL A 300 -5.63 0.76 21.34
CA VAL A 300 -5.85 1.81 22.35
C VAL A 300 -4.58 2.56 22.75
N ASP A 301 -3.46 1.84 22.87
CA ASP A 301 -2.16 2.41 23.25
C ASP A 301 -1.49 3.19 22.10
N TYR A 302 -2.05 3.08 20.89
CA TYR A 302 -1.54 3.70 19.67
C TYR A 302 -2.55 4.64 19.03
N LYS A 303 -3.53 5.14 19.80
CA LYS A 303 -4.55 6.10 19.32
C LYS A 303 -4.00 7.49 19.06
N ASP A 304 -2.92 7.83 19.74
CA ASP A 304 -2.18 9.07 19.57
C ASP A 304 -0.78 8.73 19.05
N TRP A 305 -0.11 9.68 18.42
CA TRP A 305 1.23 9.47 17.89
C TRP A 305 2.30 9.26 18.98
N GLY A 306 1.92 9.43 20.25
CA GLY A 306 2.89 9.64 21.31
C GLY A 306 3.75 10.87 21.03
N GLY A 307 4.73 11.10 21.90
CA GLY A 307 5.65 12.23 21.81
C GLY A 307 5.25 13.43 22.67
N SER A 308 6.26 14.12 23.21
CA SER A 308 6.06 15.48 23.68
C SER A 308 5.76 16.35 22.47
N PHE A 309 4.79 17.27 22.55
CA PHE A 309 4.52 18.37 21.59
C PHE A 309 5.69 19.38 21.52
N GLU A 310 6.92 18.87 21.57
CA GLU A 310 8.21 19.53 21.59
C GLU A 310 9.07 18.89 20.50
N PHE A 311 8.61 18.87 19.24
CA PHE A 311 9.53 18.55 18.14
C PHE A 311 10.60 19.65 18.11
N VAL A 312 11.85 19.33 18.42
CA VAL A 312 12.94 20.33 18.49
C VAL A 312 13.59 20.50 17.12
N ASP A 313 13.55 19.45 16.32
CA ASP A 313 14.16 19.37 15.00
C ASP A 313 13.24 19.87 13.88
N PRO A 314 13.78 20.44 12.80
CA PRO A 314 12.95 21.04 11.75
C PRO A 314 12.23 19.99 10.91
N ILE A 315 11.00 20.32 10.51
CA ILE A 315 10.26 19.61 9.45
C ILE A 315 10.57 20.28 8.12
N TYR A 316 10.82 19.48 7.09
CA TYR A 316 11.02 19.95 5.73
C TYR A 316 9.90 19.44 4.81
N LEU A 317 9.32 20.36 4.04
CA LEU A 317 8.33 20.09 3.00
C LEU A 317 8.92 20.40 1.63
N ASP A 318 8.84 19.47 0.68
CA ASP A 318 9.18 19.71 -0.72
C ASP A 318 7.91 19.71 -1.58
N PHE A 319 7.85 20.52 -2.64
CA PHE A 319 6.65 20.68 -3.46
C PHE A 319 6.92 20.37 -4.94
N GLY A 320 6.07 19.51 -5.52
CA GLY A 320 6.08 19.23 -6.96
C GLY A 320 7.03 18.13 -7.42
N GLN A 321 7.59 17.36 -6.49
CA GLN A 321 8.27 16.10 -6.80
C GLN A 321 7.25 15.02 -7.18
N SER A 322 7.67 14.02 -7.96
CA SER A 322 6.86 12.81 -8.18
C SER A 322 6.86 11.89 -6.96
N THR A 323 7.93 11.94 -6.19
CA THR A 323 8.19 11.15 -4.98
C THR A 323 8.93 12.05 -3.99
N ALA A 324 8.65 11.91 -2.69
CA ALA A 324 9.36 12.67 -1.65
C ALA A 324 10.87 12.48 -1.77
N VAL A 325 11.64 13.54 -1.47
CA VAL A 325 13.11 13.44 -1.36
C VAL A 325 13.47 12.86 0.01
N ASP A 326 14.52 12.04 0.09
CA ASP A 326 14.97 11.47 1.37
C ASP A 326 15.18 12.56 2.43
N GLY A 327 14.56 12.38 3.60
CA GLY A 327 14.57 13.36 4.70
C GLY A 327 13.61 14.55 4.52
N TRP A 328 12.71 14.50 3.52
CA TRP A 328 11.70 15.52 3.25
C TRP A 328 10.30 14.91 3.18
N ASN A 329 9.29 15.71 3.55
CA ASN A 329 7.89 15.35 3.36
C ASN A 329 7.42 15.90 1.99
N GLY A 330 7.24 15.00 1.03
CA GLY A 330 6.94 15.36 -0.35
C GLY A 330 5.46 15.66 -0.59
N ILE A 331 5.15 16.92 -0.90
CA ILE A 331 3.85 17.34 -1.41
C ILE A 331 3.83 17.07 -2.92
N THR A 332 3.45 15.85 -3.29
CA THR A 332 3.62 15.31 -4.65
C THR A 332 2.48 15.64 -5.62
N THR A 333 1.35 16.12 -5.10
CA THR A 333 0.20 16.54 -5.91
C THR A 333 -0.28 17.93 -5.50
N ASN A 334 -0.74 18.68 -6.49
CA ASN A 334 -1.35 20.00 -6.32
C ASN A 334 -2.88 19.94 -6.21
N ALA A 335 -3.46 18.77 -5.92
CA ALA A 335 -4.90 18.58 -5.77
C ALA A 335 -5.39 18.99 -4.37
N VAL A 336 -6.57 19.61 -4.32
CA VAL A 336 -7.28 19.90 -3.06
C VAL A 336 -7.56 18.59 -2.32
N GLY A 337 -7.41 18.61 -1.00
CA GLY A 337 -7.64 17.47 -0.12
C GLY A 337 -6.44 16.55 0.04
N PHE A 338 -5.35 16.73 -0.71
CA PHE A 338 -4.11 16.02 -0.44
C PHE A 338 -3.61 16.34 0.97
N SER A 339 -3.34 15.31 1.76
CA SER A 339 -2.89 15.43 3.14
C SER A 339 -1.73 14.50 3.43
N ILE A 340 -0.84 14.95 4.32
CA ILE A 340 0.15 14.11 4.97
C ILE A 340 -0.15 14.21 6.46
N SER A 341 -0.59 13.09 7.06
CA SER A 341 -0.73 12.99 8.50
C SER A 341 0.65 12.84 9.13
N ASN A 342 0.89 13.58 10.20
CA ASN A 342 2.09 13.52 11.02
C ASN A 342 3.39 13.56 10.21
N LEU A 343 3.73 14.76 9.77
CA LEU A 343 4.98 15.09 9.14
C LEU A 343 6.16 14.62 10.00
N LYS A 344 7.19 14.15 9.32
CA LYS A 344 8.45 13.73 9.94
C LYS A 344 9.44 14.90 10.00
N ASP A 345 10.22 14.96 11.06
CA ASP A 345 11.36 15.86 11.16
C ASP A 345 12.58 15.34 10.37
N ILE A 346 13.69 16.07 10.45
CA ILE A 346 14.95 15.71 9.78
C ILE A 346 15.54 14.36 10.22
N ASN A 347 15.20 13.87 11.41
CA ASN A 347 15.64 12.59 11.95
C ASN A 347 14.68 11.45 11.59
N ASN A 348 13.68 11.73 10.76
CA ASN A 348 12.61 10.81 10.39
C ASN A 348 11.72 10.40 11.58
N GLU A 349 11.70 11.24 12.62
CA GLU A 349 10.82 11.12 13.78
C GLU A 349 9.54 11.90 13.55
N PHE A 350 8.46 11.41 14.13
CA PHE A 350 7.13 11.97 13.97
C PHE A 350 6.89 13.17 14.88
N THR A 351 6.25 14.22 14.36
CA THR A 351 6.16 15.53 15.05
C THR A 351 4.79 15.86 15.65
N GLY A 352 3.75 15.10 15.32
CA GLY A 352 2.34 15.40 15.58
C GLY A 352 1.72 16.42 14.61
N ILE A 353 2.54 17.14 13.82
CA ILE A 353 2.04 18.16 12.89
C ILE A 353 1.63 17.50 11.59
N SER A 354 0.45 17.82 11.07
CA SER A 354 -0.05 17.31 9.79
C SER A 354 -0.21 18.44 8.78
N TYR A 355 -0.28 18.06 7.49
CA TYR A 355 -0.46 18.96 6.35
C TYR A 355 -1.75 18.62 5.60
N THR A 356 -2.46 19.63 5.10
CA THR A 356 -3.52 19.44 4.09
C THR A 356 -3.58 20.59 3.09
N MET A 357 -3.86 20.28 1.82
CA MET A 357 -4.04 21.25 0.75
C MET A 357 -5.50 21.71 0.66
N LEU A 358 -5.75 23.01 0.87
CA LEU A 358 -7.09 23.61 0.88
C LEU A 358 -7.45 24.23 -0.47
N GLU A 359 -6.50 24.88 -1.14
CA GLU A 359 -6.68 25.44 -2.48
C GLU A 359 -5.50 25.03 -3.37
N ARG A 360 -5.81 24.59 -4.60
CA ARG A 360 -4.83 24.02 -5.52
C ARG A 360 -3.89 25.05 -6.14
N PHE A 361 -2.76 24.55 -6.64
CA PHE A 361 -1.88 25.27 -7.58
C PHE A 361 -2.20 24.88 -9.03
N ASN A 362 -1.74 25.68 -10.01
CA ASN A 362 -1.94 25.37 -11.43
C ASN A 362 -1.18 24.12 -11.86
N GLY A 363 0.07 23.96 -11.41
CA GLY A 363 0.89 22.83 -11.80
C GLY A 363 2.28 22.83 -11.16
N VAL A 364 3.16 22.01 -11.73
CA VAL A 364 4.57 21.90 -11.34
C VAL A 364 5.44 22.66 -12.35
N ASN A 365 6.32 23.52 -11.83
CA ASN A 365 7.42 24.11 -12.57
C ASN A 365 8.69 23.30 -12.29
N THR A 366 9.42 22.91 -13.33
CA THR A 366 10.65 22.11 -13.23
C THR A 366 11.93 22.92 -13.46
N ASN A 367 11.77 24.24 -13.61
CA ASN A 367 12.86 25.14 -13.94
C ASN A 367 13.01 26.19 -12.82
N GLY A 368 13.21 25.70 -11.59
CA GLY A 368 13.63 26.47 -10.41
C GLY A 368 15.14 26.71 -10.40
N VAL A 369 15.60 27.63 -9.56
CA VAL A 369 17.02 28.01 -9.46
C VAL A 369 17.66 27.13 -8.38
N PRO A 370 18.81 26.46 -8.62
CA PRO A 370 19.54 25.72 -7.58
C PRO A 370 19.92 26.66 -6.46
N LEU A 371 20.15 26.14 -5.26
CA LEU A 371 20.66 26.94 -4.15
C LEU A 371 21.97 26.31 -3.65
N ALA A 372 23.05 27.08 -3.64
CA ALA A 372 24.34 26.58 -3.16
C ALA A 372 24.38 26.60 -1.62
N ASN A 373 24.31 25.41 -1.01
CA ASN A 373 24.59 25.14 0.42
C ASN A 373 24.08 26.19 1.43
N PRO A 374 22.75 26.38 1.56
CA PRO A 374 22.19 27.12 2.69
C PRO A 374 22.41 26.36 4.01
N ILE A 375 23.30 26.86 4.88
CA ILE A 375 23.71 26.22 6.16
C ILE A 375 22.51 25.98 7.11
N ILE A 376 21.46 26.79 7.03
CA ILE A 376 20.36 26.82 8.00
C ILE A 376 19.10 26.08 7.48
N PHE A 377 18.93 25.97 6.16
CA PHE A 377 17.81 25.28 5.53
C PHE A 377 18.33 24.54 4.29
N PRO A 378 18.89 23.32 4.46
CA PRO A 378 19.67 22.62 3.46
C PRO A 378 18.79 22.08 2.33
N ILE A 379 18.42 22.94 1.38
CA ILE A 379 17.58 22.59 0.23
C ILE A 379 18.45 21.89 -0.83
N PRO A 380 18.25 20.59 -1.11
CA PRO A 380 18.96 19.89 -2.18
C PRO A 380 18.63 20.47 -3.55
N GLU A 381 19.49 20.27 -4.54
CA GLU A 381 19.23 20.74 -5.91
C GLU A 381 17.91 20.19 -6.47
N SER A 382 17.60 18.91 -6.20
CA SER A 382 16.34 18.28 -6.63
C SER A 382 15.11 19.06 -6.15
N VAL A 383 15.11 19.49 -4.88
CA VAL A 383 14.05 20.30 -4.26
C VAL A 383 14.05 21.73 -4.81
N ALA A 384 15.23 22.34 -4.97
CA ALA A 384 15.35 23.70 -5.50
C ALA A 384 14.88 23.83 -6.96
N ARG A 385 14.95 22.75 -7.75
CA ARG A 385 14.57 22.73 -9.17
C ARG A 385 13.07 22.66 -9.41
N ARG A 386 12.29 22.07 -8.50
CA ARG A 386 10.87 21.83 -8.71
C ARG A 386 10.02 22.60 -7.71
N SER A 387 8.94 23.18 -8.21
CA SER A 387 8.04 23.99 -7.41
C SER A 387 6.61 23.75 -7.86
N PHE A 388 5.64 23.96 -6.98
CA PHE A 388 4.31 24.32 -7.47
C PHE A 388 4.32 25.77 -7.97
N PHE A 389 3.42 26.08 -8.91
CA PHE A 389 3.20 27.43 -9.40
C PHE A 389 1.71 27.74 -9.57
N GLY A 390 1.38 29.03 -9.46
CA GLY A 390 0.09 29.56 -9.86
C GLY A 390 0.20 30.96 -10.48
N HIS A 391 -0.92 31.48 -10.97
CA HIS A 391 -1.02 32.81 -11.56
C HIS A 391 -2.40 33.44 -11.33
N ALA A 392 -2.43 34.70 -10.92
CA ALA A 392 -3.67 35.39 -10.57
C ALA A 392 -4.47 35.93 -11.77
N PHE A 393 -3.89 35.95 -12.96
CA PHE A 393 -4.61 36.28 -14.19
C PHE A 393 -4.42 35.19 -15.23
N ASP A 394 -5.40 35.06 -16.13
CA ASP A 394 -5.41 34.03 -17.17
C ASP A 394 -4.12 34.01 -17.99
N TRP A 395 -3.62 32.82 -18.27
CA TRP A 395 -2.41 32.60 -19.04
C TRP A 395 -2.67 31.64 -20.20
N GLY A 396 -2.92 32.20 -21.38
CA GLY A 396 -3.40 31.45 -22.52
C GLY A 396 -4.78 30.86 -22.24
N THR A 397 -4.91 29.54 -22.35
CA THR A 397 -6.13 28.79 -22.00
C THR A 397 -6.12 28.27 -20.56
N THR A 398 -5.07 28.55 -19.79
CA THR A 398 -4.94 28.09 -18.41
C THR A 398 -5.69 29.06 -17.48
N PRO A 399 -6.70 28.61 -16.72
CA PRO A 399 -7.47 29.47 -15.84
C PRO A 399 -6.62 30.00 -14.69
N ALA A 400 -6.92 31.22 -14.25
CA ALA A 400 -6.29 31.81 -13.08
C ALA A 400 -6.59 31.03 -11.78
N TYR A 401 -5.55 30.81 -10.98
CA TYR A 401 -5.66 30.48 -9.57
C TYR A 401 -4.88 31.54 -8.80
N GLU A 402 -5.59 32.48 -8.18
CA GLU A 402 -5.02 33.66 -7.53
C GLU A 402 -4.12 33.33 -6.35
N LYS A 403 -4.29 32.14 -5.78
CA LYS A 403 -3.52 31.63 -4.65
C LYS A 403 -3.53 30.11 -4.64
N GLY A 404 -2.53 29.55 -3.96
CA GLY A 404 -2.60 28.21 -3.40
C GLY A 404 -2.67 28.32 -1.87
N VAL A 405 -3.38 27.42 -1.21
CA VAL A 405 -3.59 27.45 0.23
C VAL A 405 -3.37 26.06 0.82
N PHE A 406 -2.59 25.99 1.89
CA PHE A 406 -2.43 24.77 2.67
C PHE A 406 -2.50 25.08 4.16
N LYS A 407 -2.81 24.06 4.96
CA LYS A 407 -2.94 24.15 6.41
C LYS A 407 -1.99 23.17 7.08
N LEU A 408 -1.33 23.66 8.11
CA LEU A 408 -0.66 22.86 9.13
C LEU A 408 -1.60 22.74 10.33
N TYR A 409 -1.77 21.54 10.89
CA TYR A 409 -2.63 21.30 12.05
C TYR A 409 -2.01 20.29 13.00
N GLY A 410 -2.46 20.26 14.25
CA GLY A 410 -1.80 19.49 15.32
C GLY A 410 -0.63 20.24 15.97
N LEU A 411 -0.57 21.57 15.78
CA LEU A 411 0.40 22.43 16.44
C LEU A 411 -0.08 22.79 17.85
N ASP A 412 0.86 22.98 18.79
CA ASP A 412 0.57 23.52 20.12
C ASP A 412 0.16 25.01 20.03
N PRO A 413 -1.08 25.39 20.41
CA PRO A 413 -1.57 26.78 20.36
C PRO A 413 -0.81 27.75 21.28
N GLU A 414 -0.12 27.25 22.30
CA GLU A 414 0.63 28.05 23.26
C GLU A 414 2.06 28.35 22.78
N LYS A 415 2.48 27.76 21.65
CA LYS A 415 3.82 27.92 21.06
C LYS A 415 3.79 28.76 19.79
N SER A 416 4.95 29.33 19.45
CA SER A 416 5.17 30.00 18.17
C SER A 416 6.11 29.19 17.29
N TYR A 417 5.93 29.30 15.98
CA TYR A 417 6.70 28.57 14.98
C TYR A 417 7.35 29.53 14.01
N GLU A 418 8.55 29.22 13.56
CA GLU A 418 9.19 29.90 12.44
C GLU A 418 9.00 29.08 11.17
N LEU A 419 8.39 29.73 10.17
CA LEU A 419 8.22 29.20 8.83
C LEU A 419 9.22 29.87 7.90
N CYS A 420 10.10 29.09 7.27
CA CYS A 420 10.97 29.58 6.21
C CYS A 420 10.58 29.01 4.87
N TYR A 421 10.63 29.85 3.84
CA TYR A 421 10.17 29.55 2.49
C TYR A 421 11.31 29.71 1.50
N TYR A 422 11.39 28.77 0.56
CA TYR A 422 12.13 28.96 -0.67
C TYR A 422 11.19 28.80 -1.87
N ALA A 423 11.31 29.74 -2.79
CA ALA A 423 10.58 29.74 -4.03
C ALA A 423 11.46 30.32 -5.13
N SER A 424 11.42 29.71 -6.30
CA SER A 424 12.30 30.07 -7.39
C SER A 424 11.71 29.78 -8.77
N ARG A 425 12.10 30.61 -9.73
CA ARG A 425 11.93 30.37 -11.15
C ARG A 425 13.17 30.89 -11.88
N GLU A 426 13.85 30.00 -12.62
CA GLU A 426 14.99 30.40 -13.42
C GLU A 426 14.55 31.17 -14.66
N GLY A 427 15.10 32.37 -14.83
CA GLY A 427 14.86 33.23 -15.98
C GLY A 427 14.67 34.68 -15.57
N GLY A 428 15.43 35.57 -16.21
CA GLY A 428 15.28 37.02 -16.10
C GLY A 428 14.19 37.50 -17.06
N ASP A 429 12.94 37.51 -16.59
CA ASP A 429 11.91 38.31 -17.23
C ASP A 429 12.22 39.80 -16.96
N VAL A 430 11.85 40.69 -17.89
CA VAL A 430 11.87 42.15 -17.64
C VAL A 430 10.89 42.55 -16.54
N ASN A 431 9.96 41.67 -16.19
CA ASN A 431 8.97 41.86 -15.14
C ASN A 431 9.32 41.11 -13.86
N VAL A 432 9.14 41.79 -12.73
CA VAL A 432 9.37 41.26 -11.39
C VAL A 432 8.33 40.19 -11.07
N ARG A 433 8.77 38.97 -10.74
CA ARG A 433 7.92 37.95 -10.11
C ARG A 433 8.29 37.88 -8.64
N GLU A 434 7.36 38.32 -7.81
CA GLU A 434 7.47 38.24 -6.35
C GLU A 434 6.37 37.31 -5.85
N THR A 435 6.72 36.45 -4.89
CA THR A 435 5.76 35.59 -4.19
C THR A 435 5.63 36.04 -2.75
N ALA A 436 4.39 36.16 -2.28
CA ALA A 436 4.06 36.39 -0.89
C ALA A 436 3.57 35.10 -0.23
N PHE A 437 4.02 34.89 1.01
CA PHE A 437 3.56 33.84 1.91
C PHE A 437 2.90 34.52 3.10
N ILE A 438 1.60 34.24 3.29
CA ILE A 438 0.78 34.81 4.35
C ILE A 438 0.39 33.66 5.26
N ALA A 439 0.95 33.62 6.47
CA ALA A 439 0.62 32.63 7.49
C ALA A 439 -0.37 33.24 8.49
N GLU A 440 -1.47 32.55 8.74
CA GLU A 440 -2.58 33.00 9.59
C GLU A 440 -2.88 31.94 10.66
N GLY A 441 -2.78 32.34 11.93
CA GLY A 441 -3.17 31.58 13.11
C GLY A 441 -3.81 32.54 14.13
N ALA A 442 -3.34 32.54 15.39
CA ALA A 442 -3.72 33.57 16.36
C ALA A 442 -3.16 34.96 16.02
N ASN A 443 -2.03 35.00 15.30
CA ASN A 443 -1.48 36.20 14.68
C ASN A 443 -1.28 35.97 13.16
N THR A 444 -0.88 37.01 12.44
CA THR A 444 -0.61 36.94 11.00
C THR A 444 0.84 37.35 10.72
N ASN A 445 1.51 36.61 9.86
CA ASN A 445 2.83 36.97 9.34
C ASN A 445 2.85 36.92 7.81
N THR A 446 3.43 37.95 7.19
CA THR A 446 3.63 38.00 5.74
C THR A 446 5.09 38.21 5.41
N VAL A 447 5.65 37.33 4.59
CA VAL A 447 6.97 37.49 3.98
C VAL A 447 6.86 37.41 2.47
N SER A 448 7.81 38.02 1.76
CA SER A 448 7.81 38.01 0.29
C SER A 448 9.22 37.85 -0.26
N VAL A 449 9.32 37.17 -1.40
CA VAL A 449 10.61 36.87 -2.05
C VAL A 449 10.52 37.13 -3.55
N LEU A 450 11.59 37.72 -4.12
CA LEU A 450 11.81 37.76 -5.54
C LEU A 450 12.10 36.34 -6.06
N THR A 451 11.12 35.73 -6.71
CA THR A 451 11.18 34.34 -7.17
C THR A 451 11.97 34.18 -8.46
N SER A 452 11.91 35.16 -9.38
CA SER A 452 12.61 35.09 -10.66
C SER A 452 14.03 35.63 -10.54
N THR A 453 15.03 34.77 -10.71
CA THR A 453 16.44 35.17 -10.78
C THR A 453 17.16 34.39 -11.88
N THR A 454 18.33 34.88 -12.30
CA THR A 454 19.20 34.19 -13.27
C THR A 454 20.50 33.81 -12.56
N PRO A 455 20.92 32.53 -12.57
CA PRO A 455 22.22 32.12 -12.03
C PRO A 455 23.37 33.00 -12.55
N PRO A 456 24.36 33.35 -11.71
CA PRO A 456 24.62 32.80 -10.37
C PRO A 456 23.85 33.51 -9.24
N ALA A 457 22.89 34.40 -9.55
CA ALA A 457 22.00 34.94 -8.53
C ALA A 457 20.95 33.90 -8.15
N HIS A 458 20.55 33.92 -6.88
CA HIS A 458 19.58 33.00 -6.31
C HIS A 458 18.55 33.77 -5.49
N PRO A 459 17.28 33.32 -5.43
CA PRO A 459 16.32 33.86 -4.48
C PRO A 459 16.81 33.65 -3.04
N SER A 460 16.49 34.59 -2.16
CA SER A 460 16.78 34.42 -0.73
C SER A 460 15.78 33.47 -0.09
N VAL A 461 16.19 32.73 0.94
CA VAL A 461 15.24 32.10 1.87
C VAL A 461 14.62 33.21 2.73
N VAL A 462 13.29 33.23 2.83
CA VAL A 462 12.57 34.21 3.64
C VAL A 462 11.88 33.51 4.81
N CYS A 463 11.99 34.06 6.01
CA CYS A 463 11.49 33.43 7.24
C CYS A 463 10.58 34.37 8.01
N SER A 464 9.52 33.83 8.61
CA SER A 464 8.64 34.53 9.55
C SER A 464 9.32 34.66 10.92
N SER A 465 10.40 35.43 11.01
CA SER A 465 11.26 35.49 12.22
C SER A 465 10.56 36.03 13.47
N ALA A 466 9.43 36.71 13.33
CA ALA A 466 8.59 37.13 14.45
C ALA A 466 7.74 35.99 15.04
N GLY A 467 7.73 34.84 14.38
CA GLY A 467 6.90 33.69 14.74
C GLY A 467 5.46 33.79 14.26
N ILE A 468 4.85 32.63 14.07
CA ILE A 468 3.43 32.44 13.88
C ILE A 468 2.91 31.52 15.00
N THR A 469 1.93 32.00 15.75
CA THR A 469 1.23 31.22 16.77
C THR A 469 -0.02 30.62 16.12
N PRO A 470 -0.28 29.32 16.26
CA PRO A 470 -1.48 28.69 15.73
C PRO A 470 -2.75 29.32 16.32
N ASN A 471 -3.89 29.12 15.67
CA ASN A 471 -5.18 29.46 16.27
C ASN A 471 -5.52 28.52 17.45
N SER A 472 -6.67 28.72 18.10
CA SER A 472 -7.11 27.90 19.25
C SER A 472 -7.29 26.41 18.93
N ASP A 473 -7.41 26.05 17.66
CA ASP A 473 -7.56 24.67 17.20
C ASP A 473 -6.21 24.03 16.83
N GLY A 474 -5.08 24.73 17.09
CA GLY A 474 -3.75 24.23 16.77
C GLY A 474 -3.44 24.27 15.28
N GLU A 475 -4.00 25.25 14.55
CA GLU A 475 -3.88 25.37 13.11
C GLU A 475 -3.17 26.65 12.66
N ILE A 476 -2.37 26.52 11.59
CA ILE A 476 -1.84 27.65 10.82
C ILE A 476 -2.24 27.44 9.36
N THR A 477 -2.92 28.43 8.77
CA THR A 477 -3.24 28.45 7.34
C THR A 477 -2.21 29.30 6.59
N ILE A 478 -1.64 28.76 5.52
CA ILE A 478 -0.64 29.43 4.69
C ILE A 478 -1.21 29.67 3.30
N THR A 479 -1.30 30.94 2.92
CA THR A 479 -1.66 31.39 1.58
C THR A 479 -0.41 31.77 0.80
N VAL A 480 -0.24 31.17 -0.38
CA VAL A 480 0.82 31.49 -1.34
C VAL A 480 0.21 32.24 -2.52
N THR A 481 0.66 33.46 -2.77
CA THR A 481 0.11 34.33 -3.83
C THR A 481 1.17 35.25 -4.43
N ALA A 482 0.80 36.06 -5.42
CA ALA A 482 1.66 37.08 -5.98
C ALA A 482 1.93 38.20 -4.95
N GLY A 483 3.20 38.56 -4.79
CA GLY A 483 3.61 39.67 -3.94
C GLY A 483 3.18 41.04 -4.48
N SER A 484 3.17 42.04 -3.61
CA SER A 484 2.72 43.39 -3.96
C SER A 484 3.63 44.08 -4.99
N ASN A 485 4.91 43.71 -5.06
CA ASN A 485 5.87 44.21 -6.04
C ASN A 485 5.93 43.36 -7.32
N ASN A 486 5.10 42.32 -7.43
CA ASN A 486 5.04 41.50 -8.63
C ASN A 486 4.51 42.34 -9.80
N THR A 487 5.33 42.60 -10.81
CA THR A 487 4.95 43.38 -12.01
C THR A 487 4.67 42.51 -13.22
N HIS A 488 4.78 41.19 -13.10
CA HIS A 488 4.47 40.27 -14.18
C HIS A 488 2.98 40.32 -14.54
N VAL A 489 2.67 40.33 -15.84
CA VAL A 489 1.30 40.50 -16.37
C VAL A 489 0.32 39.46 -15.82
N ASN A 490 0.75 38.20 -15.70
CA ASN A 490 -0.07 37.13 -15.13
C ASN A 490 0.03 36.97 -13.60
N LYS A 491 0.88 37.76 -12.92
CA LYS A 491 1.11 37.65 -11.46
C LYS A 491 1.45 36.23 -11.01
N PHE A 492 2.51 35.65 -11.59
CA PHE A 492 2.96 34.30 -11.22
C PHE A 492 3.49 34.25 -9.78
N PHE A 493 3.28 33.11 -9.11
CA PHE A 493 3.84 32.78 -7.80
C PHE A 493 4.26 31.32 -7.71
N TYR A 494 5.18 31.00 -6.79
CA TYR A 494 5.86 29.71 -6.71
C TYR A 494 6.10 29.25 -5.28
N ILE A 495 6.22 27.94 -5.05
CA ILE A 495 6.72 27.38 -3.78
C ILE A 495 7.52 26.11 -4.06
N ASN A 496 8.78 26.08 -3.65
CA ASN A 496 9.65 24.90 -3.75
C ASN A 496 9.69 24.12 -2.44
N ALA A 497 9.90 24.85 -1.34
CA ALA A 497 10.24 24.26 -0.06
C ALA A 497 9.76 25.09 1.13
N VAL A 498 9.36 24.41 2.20
CA VAL A 498 9.05 25.01 3.51
C VAL A 498 9.85 24.31 4.60
N ARG A 499 10.40 25.09 5.53
CA ARG A 499 10.88 24.60 6.82
C ARG A 499 9.96 25.08 7.92
N ILE A 500 9.60 24.17 8.82
CA ILE A 500 8.84 24.45 10.03
C ILE A 500 9.74 24.12 11.22
N ARG A 501 9.87 25.04 12.18
CA ARG A 501 10.53 24.78 13.48
C ARG A 501 9.83 25.55 14.61
N PRO A 502 9.86 25.09 15.85
CA PRO A 502 9.40 25.90 16.97
C PRO A 502 10.35 27.08 17.20
N LEU A 503 9.80 28.17 17.72
CA LEU A 503 10.55 29.26 18.33
C LEU A 503 10.49 29.04 19.84
N ASN A 504 11.65 28.69 20.41
CA ASN A 504 11.82 28.50 21.85
C ASN A 504 11.48 29.75 22.65
#